data_AF-A0A4U1Z217-F1
#
_entry.id   AF-A0A4U1Z217-F1
#
_cell.length_a   1.000
_cell.length_b   1.000
_cell.length_c   1.000
_cell.angle_alpha   90.00
_cell.angle_beta   90.00
_cell.angle_gamma   90.00
#
_symmetry.space_group_name_H-M   'P 1'
#
loop_
_entity.id
_entity.type
_entity.pdbx_description
1 polymer ?
#
loop_
_entity_poly.entity_id
_entity_poly.type
_entity_poly.pdbx_seq_one_letter_code
_entity_poly.pdbx_strand_id
1 'polypeptide(L)'
;MSEMTKKQKATLKKLEKARNKLLTGASKSIDSTKPLSINILAKEAGLGSGTLYYKAYEEFVAETKLKFEYYNNNLSGLASENSNELDSNDKKNNKEFNLQYQISLKNEYREELKEAKATIKTLRARRIEVEHSLYVLHSENLALADLFKEAVGLTPDEYVKRQNSRNVTSISKNRK
;
A
#
# COMPACT_ATOMS: atom_id res chain seq x y z
N MET A 1 -1.00 30.32 12.99
CA MET A 1 0.06 29.96 12.03
C MET A 1 0.80 28.76 12.58
N SER A 2 0.62 27.56 12.01
CA SER A 2 1.32 26.36 12.47
C SER A 2 2.78 26.44 12.07
N GLU A 3 3.71 26.25 13.00
CA GLU A 3 5.14 26.33 12.71
C GLU A 3 5.56 25.26 11.69
N MET A 4 6.14 25.68 10.56
CA MET A 4 6.69 24.74 9.58
C MET A 4 7.84 23.94 10.17
N THR A 5 7.77 22.62 10.04
CA THR A 5 8.85 21.70 10.42
C THR A 5 10.12 21.93 9.59
N LYS A 6 11.29 21.52 10.11
CA LYS A 6 12.58 21.62 9.40
C LYS A 6 12.56 20.96 8.01
N LYS A 7 11.83 19.83 7.88
CA LYS A 7 11.64 19.14 6.59
C LYS A 7 10.82 19.98 5.61
N GLN A 8 9.74 20.60 6.07
CA GLN A 8 8.90 21.47 5.24
C GLN A 8 9.62 22.74 4.78
N LYS A 9 10.50 23.31 5.61
CA LYS A 9 11.35 24.45 5.22
C LYS A 9 12.34 24.06 4.12
N ALA A 10 12.93 22.86 4.20
CA ALA A 10 13.88 22.37 3.20
C ALA A 10 13.22 22.11 1.83
N THR A 11 12.00 21.58 1.82
CA THR A 11 11.21 21.38 0.60
C THR A 11 10.74 22.70 0.00
N LEU A 12 10.32 23.67 0.82
CA LEU A 12 9.97 25.01 0.35
C LEU A 12 11.15 25.68 -0.36
N LYS A 13 12.36 25.59 0.20
CA LYS A 13 13.59 26.11 -0.45
C LYS A 13 13.88 25.43 -1.79
N LYS A 14 13.59 24.13 -1.94
CA LYS A 14 13.71 23.42 -3.23
C LYS A 14 12.69 23.94 -4.24
N LEU A 15 11.45 24.14 -3.81
CA LEU A 15 10.38 24.68 -4.64
C LEU A 15 10.66 26.12 -5.10
N GLU A 16 11.18 26.98 -4.21
CA GLU A 16 11.60 28.34 -4.57
C GLU A 16 12.71 28.34 -5.61
N LYS A 17 13.73 27.48 -5.43
CA LYS A 17 14.82 27.33 -6.39
C LYS A 17 14.31 26.85 -7.75
N ALA A 18 13.39 25.88 -7.77
CA ALA A 18 12.76 25.39 -8.98
C ALA A 18 11.93 26.48 -9.68
N ARG A 19 11.11 27.23 -8.93
CA ARG A 19 10.31 28.35 -9.46
C ARG A 19 11.19 29.38 -10.16
N ASN A 20 12.26 29.81 -9.50
CA ASN A 20 13.16 30.82 -10.06
C ASN A 20 13.85 30.31 -11.32
N LYS A 21 14.31 29.05 -11.34
CA LYS A 21 14.88 28.43 -12.55
C LYS A 21 13.90 28.44 -13.72
N LEU A 22 12.64 28.07 -13.48
CA LEU A 22 11.60 28.05 -14.51
C LEU A 22 11.32 29.45 -15.08
N LEU A 23 11.17 30.45 -14.21
CA LEU A 23 10.94 31.83 -14.63
C LEU A 23 12.12 32.42 -15.42
N THR A 24 13.35 32.00 -15.10
CA THR A 24 14.56 32.45 -15.82
C THR A 24 14.85 31.67 -17.11
N GLY A 25 14.07 30.64 -17.44
CA GLY A 25 14.34 29.78 -18.60
C GLY A 25 15.58 28.89 -18.48
N ALA A 26 16.25 28.87 -17.32
CA ALA A 26 17.47 28.08 -17.07
C ALA A 26 17.21 26.59 -16.81
N SER A 27 15.97 26.12 -17.05
CA SER A 27 15.61 24.71 -16.93
C SER A 27 16.15 23.95 -18.14
N LYS A 28 16.87 22.84 -17.88
CA LYS A 28 17.33 21.93 -18.94
C LYS A 28 16.26 20.91 -19.37
N SER A 29 15.24 20.72 -18.54
CA SER A 29 14.28 19.62 -18.69
C SER A 29 12.96 20.00 -19.35
N ILE A 30 12.66 21.30 -19.45
CA ILE A 30 11.35 21.80 -19.90
C ILE A 30 11.54 22.76 -21.06
N ASP A 31 10.72 22.54 -22.07
CA ASP A 31 10.61 23.34 -23.28
C ASP A 31 10.12 24.76 -22.95
N SER A 32 10.90 25.78 -23.32
CA SER A 32 10.62 27.19 -23.03
C SER A 32 9.42 27.74 -23.79
N THR A 33 8.92 27.01 -24.78
CA THR A 33 7.76 27.40 -25.59
C THR A 33 6.43 27.02 -24.95
N LYS A 34 6.45 26.18 -23.90
CA LYS A 34 5.24 25.66 -23.26
C LYS A 34 4.85 26.50 -22.02
N PRO A 35 3.55 26.66 -21.76
CA PRO A 35 3.10 27.38 -20.58
C PRO A 35 3.56 26.69 -19.30
N LEU A 36 4.05 27.50 -18.36
CA LEU A 36 4.44 27.04 -17.03
C LEU A 36 3.22 26.60 -16.24
N SER A 37 3.34 25.48 -15.53
CA SER A 37 2.31 24.96 -14.65
C SER A 37 2.91 24.44 -13.33
N ILE A 38 2.06 24.30 -12.33
CA ILE A 38 2.44 23.79 -11.00
C ILE A 38 2.98 22.35 -11.08
N ASN A 39 2.47 21.55 -12.02
CA ASN A 39 2.97 20.20 -12.25
C ASN A 39 4.40 20.19 -12.78
N ILE A 40 4.74 21.17 -13.63
CA ILE A 40 6.09 21.37 -14.14
C ILE A 40 7.03 21.79 -12.99
N LEU A 41 6.56 22.66 -12.09
CA LEU A 41 7.28 23.03 -10.88
C LEU A 41 7.58 21.82 -9.97
N ALA A 42 6.61 20.94 -9.77
CA ALA A 42 6.81 19.71 -8.98
C ALA A 42 7.92 18.84 -9.58
N LYS A 43 7.88 18.65 -10.91
CA LYS A 43 8.85 17.85 -11.65
C LYS A 43 10.25 18.46 -11.57
N GLU A 44 10.39 19.77 -11.79
CA GLU A 44 11.69 20.47 -11.70
C GLU A 44 12.26 20.44 -10.28
N ALA A 45 11.40 20.44 -9.25
CA ALA A 45 11.81 20.30 -7.86
C ALA A 45 12.14 18.84 -7.45
N GLY A 46 11.89 17.86 -8.33
CA GLY A 46 12.03 16.43 -8.03
C GLY A 46 11.05 15.94 -6.97
N LEU A 47 9.86 16.54 -6.92
CA LEU A 47 8.81 16.21 -5.96
C LEU A 47 7.62 15.55 -6.65
N GLY A 48 6.93 14.64 -5.95
CA GLY A 48 5.65 14.10 -6.42
C GLY A 48 4.61 15.21 -6.51
N SER A 49 3.73 15.16 -7.52
CA SER A 49 2.69 16.18 -7.78
C SER A 49 1.80 16.46 -6.56
N GLY A 50 1.56 15.45 -5.72
CA GLY A 50 0.79 15.58 -4.47
C GLY A 50 1.40 16.51 -3.43
N THR A 51 2.72 16.73 -3.45
CA THR A 51 3.45 17.48 -2.41
C THR A 51 3.03 18.96 -2.35
N LEU A 52 2.65 19.53 -3.49
CA LEU A 52 2.23 20.93 -3.61
C LEU A 52 0.83 21.19 -3.05
N TYR A 53 0.04 20.15 -2.78
CA TYR A 53 -1.30 20.27 -2.22
C TYR A 53 -1.33 20.22 -0.69
N TYR A 54 -0.18 20.13 -0.03
CA TYR A 54 -0.12 20.24 1.42
C TYR A 54 -0.37 21.68 1.87
N LYS A 55 -1.22 21.85 2.91
CA LYS A 55 -1.56 23.16 3.50
C LYS A 55 -0.35 24.03 3.83
N ALA A 56 0.78 23.41 4.20
CA ALA A 56 2.03 24.11 4.51
C ALA A 56 2.64 24.91 3.34
N TYR A 57 2.18 24.72 2.11
CA TYR A 57 2.68 25.43 0.93
C TYR A 57 1.59 26.20 0.17
N GLU A 58 0.39 26.33 0.74
CA GLU A 58 -0.76 26.93 0.05
C GLU A 58 -0.50 28.36 -0.41
N GLU A 59 0.10 29.18 0.46
CA GLU A 59 0.51 30.56 0.16
C GLU A 59 1.56 30.60 -0.97
N PHE A 60 2.60 29.77 -0.88
CA PHE A 60 3.64 29.68 -1.91
C PHE A 60 3.07 29.25 -3.27
N VAL A 61 2.12 28.32 -3.29
CA VAL A 61 1.47 27.83 -4.51
C VAL A 61 0.60 28.93 -5.12
N ALA A 62 -0.14 29.68 -4.31
CA ALA A 62 -0.93 30.82 -4.78
C ALA A 62 -0.04 31.90 -5.42
N GLU A 63 1.05 32.30 -4.76
CA GLU A 63 2.01 33.25 -5.33
C GLU A 63 2.64 32.74 -6.64
N THR A 64 2.95 31.45 -6.69
CA THR A 64 3.61 30.87 -7.87
C THR A 64 2.66 30.75 -9.05
N LYS A 65 1.37 30.48 -8.82
CA LYS A 65 0.33 30.55 -9.86
C LYS A 65 0.29 31.93 -10.50
N LEU A 66 0.23 32.99 -9.70
CA LEU A 66 0.19 34.37 -10.20
C LEU A 66 1.43 34.70 -11.04
N LYS A 67 2.63 34.29 -10.60
CA LYS A 67 3.87 34.51 -11.35
C LYS A 67 3.91 33.73 -12.67
N PHE A 68 3.39 32.50 -12.68
CA PHE A 68 3.31 31.70 -13.90
C PHE A 68 2.24 32.22 -14.86
N GLU A 69 1.10 32.70 -14.36
CA GLU A 69 0.08 33.37 -15.18
C GLU A 69 0.64 34.61 -15.85
N TYR A 70 1.36 35.46 -15.11
CA TYR A 70 2.04 36.63 -15.69
C TYR A 70 3.06 36.24 -16.76
N TYR A 71 3.88 35.22 -16.50
CA TYR A 71 4.85 34.71 -17.47
C TYR A 71 4.16 34.15 -18.73
N ASN A 72 3.12 33.35 -18.57
CA ASN A 72 2.39 32.72 -19.67
C ASN A 72 1.62 33.75 -20.52
N ASN A 73 1.08 34.80 -19.91
CA ASN A 73 0.43 35.89 -20.63
C ASN A 73 1.43 36.68 -21.48
N ASN A 74 2.64 36.90 -20.97
CA ASN A 74 3.72 37.51 -21.74
C ASN A 74 4.26 36.58 -22.85
N LEU A 75 4.19 35.26 -22.66
CA LEU A 75 4.51 34.27 -23.69
C LEU A 75 3.48 34.27 -24.83
N SER A 76 2.20 34.51 -24.50
CA SER A 76 1.09 34.60 -25.46
C SER A 76 1.16 35.83 -26.38
N GLY A 77 1.95 36.85 -26.05
CA GLY A 77 2.23 37.97 -26.95
C GLY A 77 3.00 37.58 -28.22
N LEU A 78 3.61 36.39 -28.24
CA LEU A 78 4.29 35.82 -29.42
C LEU A 78 3.49 34.72 -30.14
N ALA A 79 2.39 34.24 -29.55
CA ALA A 79 1.60 33.11 -30.05
C ALA A 79 0.11 33.48 -30.04
N SER A 80 -0.23 34.61 -30.64
CA SER A 80 -1.61 34.86 -31.05
C SER A 80 -1.86 34.16 -32.38
N GLU A 81 -3.07 33.64 -32.55
CA GLU A 81 -3.58 32.88 -33.71
C GLU A 81 -3.19 31.40 -33.75
N ASN A 82 -3.92 30.57 -33.00
CA ASN A 82 -4.81 29.55 -33.55
C ASN A 82 -5.09 28.42 -32.54
N SER A 83 -6.33 27.94 -32.58
CA SER A 83 -6.93 26.85 -31.80
C SER A 83 -7.30 27.19 -30.36
N ASN A 84 -8.60 27.20 -30.05
CA ASN A 84 -9.20 26.34 -29.02
C ASN A 84 -10.67 26.71 -28.75
N GLU A 85 -11.58 26.38 -29.68
CA GLU A 85 -13.01 26.29 -29.36
C GLU A 85 -13.58 24.86 -29.47
N LEU A 86 -12.85 23.91 -30.06
CA LEU A 86 -13.30 22.53 -30.25
C LEU A 86 -12.96 21.55 -29.11
N ASP A 87 -12.10 21.93 -28.15
CA ASP A 87 -11.47 20.99 -27.21
C ASP A 87 -12.13 20.96 -25.80
N SER A 88 -13.32 21.55 -25.63
CA SER A 88 -13.98 21.68 -24.32
C SER A 88 -14.99 20.56 -24.02
N ASN A 89 -15.66 20.01 -25.04
CA ASN A 89 -16.63 18.92 -24.87
C ASN A 89 -15.96 17.55 -24.70
N ASP A 90 -14.91 17.25 -25.47
CA ASP A 90 -14.17 15.98 -25.34
C ASP A 90 -13.45 15.85 -24.00
N LYS A 91 -12.93 16.96 -23.46
CA LYS A 91 -12.33 17.00 -22.11
C LYS A 91 -13.35 16.82 -20.99
N LYS A 92 -14.60 17.26 -21.16
CA LYS A 92 -15.68 17.03 -20.19
C LYS A 92 -16.11 15.57 -20.18
N ASN A 93 -16.33 14.99 -21.36
CA ASN A 93 -16.69 13.57 -21.52
C ASN A 93 -15.61 12.64 -20.94
N ASN A 94 -14.34 12.94 -21.19
CA ASN A 94 -13.24 12.17 -20.60
C ASN A 94 -13.16 12.30 -19.08
N LYS A 95 -13.43 13.48 -18.49
CA LYS A 95 -13.44 13.65 -17.03
C LYS A 95 -14.58 12.87 -16.38
N GLU A 96 -15.76 12.89 -16.99
CA GLU A 96 -16.93 12.20 -16.46
C GLU A 96 -16.77 10.68 -16.57
N PHE A 97 -16.24 10.17 -17.68
CA PHE A 97 -15.87 8.77 -17.83
C PHE A 97 -14.83 8.32 -16.78
N ASN A 98 -13.77 9.12 -16.58
CA ASN A 98 -12.75 8.83 -15.56
C ASN A 98 -13.32 8.84 -14.14
N LEU A 99 -14.29 9.71 -13.84
CA LEU A 99 -14.95 9.74 -12.54
C LEU A 99 -15.81 8.49 -12.31
N GLN A 100 -16.60 8.09 -13.31
CA GLN A 100 -17.42 6.88 -13.23
C GLN A 100 -16.57 5.63 -13.07
N TYR A 101 -15.46 5.53 -13.79
CA TYR A 101 -14.50 4.44 -13.65
C TYR A 101 -13.86 4.40 -12.24
N GLN A 102 -13.49 5.55 -11.68
CA GLN A 102 -12.98 5.61 -10.30
C GLN A 102 -14.04 5.18 -9.27
N ILE A 103 -15.31 5.52 -9.50
CA ILE A 103 -16.41 5.10 -8.63
C ILE A 103 -16.63 3.59 -8.72
N SER A 104 -16.60 3.00 -9.92
CA SER A 104 -16.77 1.55 -10.10
C SER A 104 -15.65 0.77 -9.40
N LEU A 105 -14.39 1.16 -9.64
CA LEU A 105 -13.22 0.59 -8.95
C LEU A 105 -13.37 0.66 -7.43
N LYS A 106 -13.79 1.82 -6.90
CA LYS A 106 -13.98 1.98 -5.45
C LYS A 106 -15.06 1.07 -4.90
N ASN A 107 -16.12 0.81 -5.66
CA ASN A 107 -17.19 -0.10 -5.26
C ASN A 107 -16.73 -1.56 -5.30
N GLU A 108 -15.99 -1.96 -6.35
CA GLU A 108 -15.36 -3.30 -6.43
C GLU A 108 -14.45 -3.55 -5.22
N TYR A 109 -13.51 -2.64 -4.93
CA TYR A 109 -12.65 -2.76 -3.75
C TYR A 109 -13.43 -2.81 -2.43
N ARG A 110 -14.58 -2.15 -2.34
CA ARG A 110 -15.43 -2.21 -1.13
C ARG A 110 -16.08 -3.58 -0.97
N GLU A 111 -16.51 -4.21 -2.05
CA GLU A 111 -17.07 -5.55 -2.00
C GLU A 111 -15.99 -6.60 -1.70
N GLU A 112 -14.83 -6.53 -2.36
CA GLU A 112 -13.68 -7.41 -2.06
C GLU A 112 -13.27 -7.30 -0.58
N LEU A 113 -13.25 -6.08 -0.03
CA LEU A 113 -12.91 -5.86 1.37
C LEU A 113 -13.95 -6.47 2.32
N LYS A 114 -15.24 -6.37 1.99
CA LYS A 114 -16.31 -7.03 2.77
C LYS A 114 -16.15 -8.54 2.74
N GLU A 115 -15.89 -9.11 1.57
CA GLU A 115 -15.69 -10.54 1.40
C GLU A 115 -14.45 -11.03 2.17
N ALA A 116 -13.32 -10.33 2.05
CA ALA A 116 -12.11 -10.62 2.81
C ALA A 116 -12.33 -10.53 4.34
N LYS A 117 -13.13 -9.56 4.82
CA LYS A 117 -13.49 -9.49 6.25
C LYS A 117 -14.36 -10.67 6.67
N ALA A 118 -15.29 -11.10 5.83
CA ALA A 118 -16.15 -12.24 6.09
C ALA A 118 -15.32 -13.53 6.18
N THR A 119 -14.41 -13.75 5.23
CA THR A 119 -13.52 -14.93 5.24
C THR A 119 -12.57 -14.94 6.43
N ILE A 120 -12.01 -13.79 6.83
CA ILE A 120 -11.20 -13.70 8.05
C ILE A 120 -12.03 -14.07 9.29
N LYS A 121 -13.29 -13.63 9.37
CA LYS A 121 -14.18 -13.94 10.50
C LYS A 121 -14.47 -15.44 10.57
N THR A 122 -14.76 -16.09 9.44
CA THR A 122 -15.02 -17.54 9.40
C THR A 122 -13.76 -18.35 9.74
N LEU A 123 -12.60 -17.98 9.19
CA LEU A 123 -11.34 -18.64 9.49
C LEU A 123 -10.95 -18.51 10.98
N ARG A 124 -11.20 -17.35 11.59
CA ARG A 124 -10.97 -17.16 13.04
C ARG A 124 -11.89 -18.05 13.87
N ALA A 125 -13.17 -18.13 13.54
CA ALA A 125 -14.09 -19.03 14.23
C ALA A 125 -13.64 -20.49 14.10
N ARG A 126 -13.28 -20.91 12.89
CA ARG A 126 -12.80 -22.28 12.64
C ARG A 126 -11.51 -22.59 13.39
N ARG A 127 -10.59 -21.63 13.48
CA ARG A 127 -9.36 -21.78 14.27
C ARG A 127 -9.68 -22.03 15.74
N ILE A 128 -10.59 -21.26 16.34
CA ILE A 128 -10.98 -21.42 17.74
C ILE A 128 -11.59 -22.82 17.98
N GLU A 129 -12.47 -23.28 17.08
CA GLU A 129 -13.05 -24.63 17.15
C GLU A 129 -11.97 -25.72 17.14
N VAL A 130 -11.00 -25.61 16.23
CA VAL A 130 -9.90 -26.58 16.09
C VAL A 130 -8.96 -26.52 17.30
N GLU A 131 -8.65 -25.34 17.82
CA GLU A 131 -7.83 -25.20 19.03
C GLU A 131 -8.51 -25.83 20.24
N HIS A 132 -9.82 -25.61 20.40
CA HIS A 132 -10.59 -26.24 21.47
C HIS A 132 -10.63 -27.76 21.32
N SER A 133 -10.87 -28.29 20.11
CA SER A 133 -10.89 -29.73 19.89
C SER A 133 -9.51 -30.38 20.14
N LEU A 134 -8.42 -29.72 19.74
CA LEU A 134 -7.06 -30.17 20.07
C LEU A 134 -6.82 -30.19 21.57
N TYR A 135 -7.28 -29.18 22.31
CA TYR A 135 -7.15 -29.15 23.76
C TYR A 135 -7.90 -30.33 24.42
N VAL A 136 -9.16 -30.56 24.03
CA VAL A 136 -9.96 -31.67 24.54
C VAL A 136 -9.29 -33.01 24.26
N LEU A 137 -8.92 -33.28 23.00
CA LEU A 137 -8.25 -34.51 22.60
C LEU A 137 -6.90 -34.69 23.32
N HIS A 138 -6.16 -33.62 23.57
CA HIS A 138 -4.91 -33.69 24.32
C HIS A 138 -5.16 -34.11 25.77
N SER A 139 -6.18 -33.54 26.42
CA SER A 139 -6.55 -33.90 27.79
C SER A 139 -7.04 -35.35 27.91
N GLU A 140 -7.86 -35.81 26.96
CA GLU A 140 -8.32 -37.19 26.89
C GLU A 140 -7.16 -38.17 26.65
N ASN A 141 -6.23 -37.85 25.74
CA ASN A 141 -5.05 -38.67 25.50
C ASN A 141 -4.14 -38.79 26.72
N LEU A 142 -3.98 -37.71 27.50
CA LEU A 142 -3.23 -37.76 28.76
C LEU A 142 -3.92 -38.68 29.78
N ALA A 143 -5.24 -38.54 29.95
CA ALA A 143 -5.99 -39.40 30.86
C ALA A 143 -5.91 -40.88 30.46
N LEU A 144 -6.00 -41.17 29.15
CA LEU A 144 -5.83 -42.53 28.62
C LEU A 144 -4.40 -43.04 28.82
N ALA A 145 -3.38 -42.19 28.66
CA ALA A 145 -1.98 -42.56 28.90
C ALA A 145 -1.72 -42.89 30.38
N ASP A 146 -2.34 -42.15 31.30
CA ASP A 146 -2.25 -42.41 32.74
C ASP A 146 -2.94 -43.74 33.10
N LEU A 147 -4.16 -43.98 32.60
CA LEU A 147 -4.86 -45.26 32.78
C LEU A 147 -4.07 -46.43 32.20
N PHE A 148 -3.48 -46.26 31.01
CA PHE A 148 -2.61 -47.27 30.41
C PHE A 148 -1.40 -47.56 31.29
N LYS A 149 -0.76 -46.52 31.84
CA LYS A 149 0.38 -46.66 32.74
C LYS A 149 0.01 -47.36 34.03
N GLU A 150 -1.16 -47.09 34.59
CA GLU A 150 -1.67 -47.80 35.77
C GLU A 150 -1.89 -49.30 35.47
N ALA A 151 -2.49 -49.63 34.31
CA ALA A 151 -2.77 -51.00 33.94
C ALA A 151 -1.53 -51.82 33.53
N VAL A 152 -0.58 -51.21 32.81
CA VAL A 152 0.57 -51.89 32.17
C VAL A 152 1.88 -51.64 32.92
N GLY A 153 1.92 -50.64 33.81
CA GLY A 153 3.11 -50.24 34.57
C GLY A 153 4.15 -49.46 33.77
N LEU A 154 3.87 -49.14 32.50
CA LEU A 154 4.76 -48.45 31.57
C LEU A 154 3.99 -47.34 30.84
N THR A 155 4.68 -46.26 30.46
CA THR A 155 4.05 -45.28 29.57
C THR A 155 3.81 -45.89 28.17
N PRO A 156 2.82 -45.39 27.39
CA PRO A 156 2.55 -45.90 26.04
C PRO A 156 3.81 -45.93 25.14
N ASP A 157 4.62 -44.87 25.18
CA ASP A 157 5.84 -44.77 24.37
C ASP A 157 6.90 -45.81 24.76
N GLU A 158 7.09 -46.05 26.07
CA GLU A 158 8.01 -47.06 26.58
C GLU A 158 7.53 -48.47 26.24
N TYR A 159 6.22 -48.70 26.31
CA TYR A 159 5.62 -49.97 25.94
C TYR A 159 5.90 -50.29 24.47
N VAL A 160 5.67 -49.34 23.55
CA VAL A 160 5.94 -49.52 22.11
C VAL A 160 7.43 -49.79 21.88
N LYS A 161 8.34 -49.04 22.51
CA LYS A 161 9.79 -49.27 22.41
C LYS A 161 10.19 -50.66 22.90
N ARG A 162 9.58 -51.14 23.99
CA ARG A 162 9.84 -52.48 24.55
C ARG A 162 9.33 -53.60 23.65
N GLN A 163 8.16 -53.44 23.02
CA GLN A 163 7.65 -54.42 22.07
C GLN A 163 8.50 -54.48 20.80
N ASN A 164 8.91 -53.32 20.28
CA ASN A 164 9.77 -53.26 19.10
C ASN A 164 11.14 -53.88 19.35
N SER A 165 11.77 -53.60 20.50
CA SER A 165 13.05 -54.24 20.86
C SER A 165 12.92 -55.76 21.06
N ARG A 166 11.84 -56.24 21.69
CA ARG A 166 11.54 -57.68 21.81
C ARG A 166 11.40 -58.36 20.45
N ASN A 167 10.67 -57.75 19.53
CA ASN A 167 10.49 -58.26 18.16
C ASN A 167 11.80 -58.31 17.36
N VAL A 168 12.70 -57.36 17.56
CA VAL A 168 14.04 -57.39 16.93
C VAL A 168 14.88 -58.54 17.49
N THR A 169 14.85 -58.77 18.81
CA THR A 169 15.56 -59.91 19.42
C THR A 169 15.00 -61.28 19.01
N SER A 170 13.70 -61.45 18.83
CA SER A 170 13.11 -62.73 18.41
C SER A 170 13.46 -63.10 16.96
N ILE A 171 13.55 -62.11 16.07
CA ILE A 171 14.02 -62.32 14.68
C ILE A 171 15.49 -62.75 14.64
N SER A 172 16.34 -62.22 15.53
CA SER A 172 17.77 -62.57 15.57
C SER A 172 18.04 -64.00 16.07
N LYS A 173 17.17 -64.54 16.94
CA LYS A 173 17.33 -65.89 17.52
C LYS A 173 16.90 -67.01 16.56
N ASN A 174 16.03 -66.70 15.60
CA ASN A 174 15.53 -67.67 14.60
C ASN A 174 16.39 -67.71 13.31
N ARG A 175 17.55 -67.06 13.28
CA ARG A 175 18.48 -67.01 12.13
C ARG A 175 19.83 -67.70 12.38
N LYS A 176 19.92 -68.58 13.38
CA LYS A 176 21.11 -69.41 13.63
C LYS A 176 20.79 -70.89 13.43
#